data_AF-A0A2E2N5X7-F1
#
_entry.id   AF-A0A2E2N5X7-F1
#
_cell.length_a   1.000
_cell.length_b   1.000
_cell.length_c   1.000
_cell.angle_alpha   90.00
_cell.angle_beta   90.00
_cell.angle_gamma   90.00
#
_symmetry.space_group_name_H-M   'P 1'
#
loop_
_entity.id
_entity.type
_entity.pdbx_description
1 polymer ?
#
loop_
_entity_poly.entity_id
_entity_poly.type
_entity_poly.pdbx_seq_one_letter_code
_entity_poly.pdbx_strand_id
1 'polypeptide(L)'
;MQFDFQGLKVQAFDTMGLATAFGGTTHTGSLTVNGSGALISSLDITEDRSGLVSAELGAGQVGDFLFTMTLELSGGAITGGDLTISSGADTYAADIDNGVGQVRDSFGRGAPFMVEALSSGGVFNNATFSGIDISRFTAPGGIVGSIRLFEFRPNGSGFDGGTDAEVFAFVPTPGAMTIMAVGALAATRRRRA
;
A
#
# COMPACT_ATOMS: atom_id res chain seq x y z
N MET A 1 9.76 -5.19 3.54
CA MET A 1 9.63 -4.01 4.42
C MET A 1 8.17 -3.71 4.57
N GLN A 2 7.76 -3.33 5.78
CA GLN A 2 6.38 -3.04 6.14
C GLN A 2 6.35 -1.67 6.83
N PHE A 3 5.42 -0.81 6.40
CA PHE A 3 5.04 0.38 7.14
C PHE A 3 3.64 0.16 7.69
N ASP A 4 3.47 0.45 8.98
CA ASP A 4 2.17 0.41 9.64
C ASP A 4 1.80 1.80 10.10
N PHE A 5 0.53 2.14 9.90
CA PHE A 5 -0.05 3.41 10.31
C PHE A 5 -1.39 3.15 10.98
N GLN A 6 -1.61 3.81 12.10
CA GLN A 6 -2.89 3.81 12.77
C GLN A 6 -3.55 5.18 12.70
N GLY A 7 -4.88 5.21 12.70
CA GLY A 7 -5.66 6.45 12.84
C GLY A 7 -5.55 7.44 11.68
N LEU A 8 -5.25 6.97 10.48
CA LEU A 8 -5.27 7.77 9.26
C LEU A 8 -6.66 8.36 9.00
N LYS A 9 -6.66 9.52 8.37
CA LYS A 9 -7.87 10.18 7.89
C LYS A 9 -8.11 9.77 6.44
N VAL A 10 -9.33 9.40 6.13
CA VAL A 10 -9.79 9.05 4.79
C VAL A 10 -10.97 9.94 4.43
N GLN A 11 -10.94 10.52 3.23
CA GLN A 11 -12.05 11.27 2.66
C GLN A 11 -12.41 10.70 1.29
N ALA A 12 -13.69 10.37 1.11
CA ALA A 12 -14.24 10.00 -0.19
C ALA A 12 -14.67 11.23 -1.01
N PHE A 13 -14.37 11.21 -2.30
CA PHE A 13 -14.76 12.24 -3.26
C PHE A 13 -15.50 11.61 -4.45
N ASP A 14 -16.43 12.33 -5.04
CA ASP A 14 -17.04 11.92 -6.31
C ASP A 14 -16.10 12.18 -7.51
N THR A 15 -16.57 11.86 -8.71
CA THR A 15 -15.81 12.08 -9.97
C THR A 15 -15.58 13.56 -10.31
N MET A 16 -16.24 14.49 -9.61
CA MET A 16 -16.02 15.92 -9.75
C MET A 16 -15.07 16.47 -8.68
N GLY A 17 -14.55 15.62 -7.80
CA GLY A 17 -13.66 16.01 -6.71
C GLY A 17 -14.40 16.66 -5.52
N LEU A 18 -15.71 16.46 -5.39
CA LEU A 18 -16.48 16.94 -4.25
C LEU A 18 -16.58 15.87 -3.16
N ALA A 19 -16.35 16.26 -1.91
CA ALA A 19 -16.50 15.37 -0.77
C ALA A 19 -17.95 14.84 -0.70
N THR A 20 -18.11 13.53 -0.62
CA THR A 20 -19.42 12.88 -0.72
C THR A 20 -19.50 11.64 0.15
N ALA A 21 -20.72 11.13 0.37
CA ALA A 21 -20.94 9.86 1.05
C ALA A 21 -20.18 8.72 0.33
N PHE A 22 -19.50 7.88 1.11
CA PHE A 22 -18.80 6.73 0.54
C PHE A 22 -19.79 5.66 0.08
N GLY A 23 -19.68 5.24 -1.18
CA GLY A 23 -20.60 4.27 -1.81
C GLY A 23 -20.27 2.80 -1.52
N GLY A 24 -19.34 2.53 -0.59
CA GLY A 24 -18.87 1.18 -0.30
C GLY A 24 -18.23 0.51 -1.51
N THR A 25 -18.57 -0.77 -1.71
CA THR A 25 -18.15 -1.60 -2.86
C THR A 25 -18.64 -1.10 -4.23
N THR A 26 -19.42 -0.02 -4.28
CA THR A 26 -19.90 0.58 -5.54
C THR A 26 -19.43 2.02 -5.75
N HIS A 27 -18.58 2.52 -4.85
CA HIS A 27 -18.11 3.91 -4.93
C HIS A 27 -17.32 4.18 -6.22
N THR A 28 -17.56 5.35 -6.82
CA THR A 28 -16.86 5.83 -8.01
C THR A 28 -16.42 7.26 -7.76
N GLY A 29 -15.14 7.56 -8.02
CA GLY A 29 -14.50 8.80 -7.59
C GLY A 29 -13.12 8.50 -7.01
N SER A 30 -12.78 9.08 -5.87
CA SER A 30 -11.49 8.83 -5.23
C SER A 30 -11.56 8.75 -3.71
N LEU A 31 -10.56 8.10 -3.12
CA LEU A 31 -10.26 8.20 -1.69
C LEU A 31 -8.94 8.96 -1.54
N THR A 32 -8.92 9.98 -0.70
CA THR A 32 -7.68 10.59 -0.24
C THR A 32 -7.44 10.15 1.20
N VAL A 33 -6.25 9.63 1.44
CA VAL A 33 -5.80 9.15 2.75
C VAL A 33 -4.62 9.98 3.19
N ASN A 34 -4.69 10.55 4.38
CA ASN A 34 -3.57 11.27 4.97
C ASN A 34 -3.44 11.03 6.47
N GLY A 35 -2.21 11.08 6.96
CA GLY A 35 -1.94 10.99 8.39
C GLY A 35 -0.48 11.23 8.69
N SER A 36 -0.19 11.44 9.96
CA SER A 36 1.17 11.72 10.44
C SER A 36 1.50 10.90 11.68
N GLY A 37 2.78 10.62 11.92
CA GLY A 37 3.34 9.82 13.02
C GLY A 37 3.06 10.32 14.44
N ALA A 38 2.30 11.41 14.60
CA ALA A 38 1.56 11.70 15.83
C ALA A 38 0.55 10.59 16.20
N LEU A 39 0.24 9.72 15.24
CA LEU A 39 -0.51 8.49 15.38
C LEU A 39 0.47 7.32 15.24
N ILE A 40 0.25 6.24 15.99
CA ILE A 40 1.17 5.09 16.09
C ILE A 40 1.57 4.62 14.68
N SER A 41 2.86 4.73 14.38
CA SER A 41 3.45 4.23 13.14
C SER A 41 4.72 3.43 13.45
N SER A 42 4.96 2.40 12.66
CA SER A 42 6.15 1.56 12.73
C SER A 42 6.69 1.26 11.33
N LEU A 43 7.98 0.99 11.28
CA LEU A 43 8.68 0.53 10.09
C LEU A 43 9.47 -0.73 10.44
N ASP A 44 9.09 -1.83 9.81
CA ASP A 44 9.75 -3.12 9.97
C ASP A 44 10.44 -3.55 8.69
N ILE A 45 11.71 -3.97 8.82
CA ILE A 45 12.45 -4.62 7.76
C ILE A 45 12.63 -6.08 8.13
N THR A 46 12.00 -6.96 7.36
CA THR A 46 12.25 -8.40 7.39
C THR A 46 13.11 -8.77 6.19
N GLU A 47 14.30 -9.32 6.44
CA GLU A 47 15.31 -9.60 5.41
C GLU A 47 15.25 -11.00 4.83
N ASP A 48 14.59 -11.94 5.50
CA ASP A 48 14.52 -13.33 5.07
C ASP A 48 13.11 -13.94 5.22
N ARG A 49 12.95 -15.16 4.70
CA ARG A 49 11.72 -15.94 4.89
C ARG A 49 11.56 -16.49 6.31
N SER A 50 12.50 -16.23 7.22
CA SER A 50 12.36 -16.66 8.62
C SER A 50 11.33 -15.82 9.37
N GLY A 51 10.97 -14.64 8.85
CA GLY A 51 10.02 -13.73 9.46
C GLY A 51 10.63 -12.89 10.59
N LEU A 52 11.94 -13.00 10.83
CA LEU A 52 12.64 -12.21 11.85
C LEU A 52 12.92 -10.80 11.34
N VAL A 53 12.51 -9.80 12.13
CA VAL A 53 12.79 -8.39 11.86
C VAL A 53 14.29 -8.13 12.07
N SER A 54 14.94 -7.58 11.06
CA SER A 54 16.37 -7.26 11.08
C SER A 54 16.65 -5.80 11.43
N ALA A 55 15.67 -4.92 11.23
CA ALA A 55 15.66 -3.54 11.69
C ALA A 55 14.20 -3.08 11.89
N GLU A 56 13.97 -2.36 12.98
CA GLU A 56 12.65 -1.85 13.36
C GLU A 56 12.79 -0.39 13.83
N LEU A 57 11.81 0.43 13.44
CA LEU A 57 11.44 1.63 14.18
C LEU A 57 10.06 1.40 14.76
N GLY A 58 9.99 1.28 16.07
CA GLY A 58 8.76 0.91 16.77
C GLY A 58 7.78 2.08 16.92
N ALA A 59 6.56 1.74 17.31
CA ALA A 59 5.49 2.68 17.65
C ALA A 59 5.98 3.83 18.56
N GLY A 60 5.82 5.08 18.10
CA GLY A 60 6.14 6.28 18.88
C GLY A 60 7.62 6.66 18.91
N GLN A 61 8.49 5.94 18.19
CA GLN A 61 9.90 6.33 17.99
C GLN A 61 10.08 7.33 16.84
N VAL A 62 9.04 7.52 16.02
CA VAL A 62 9.12 8.36 14.83
C VAL A 62 8.01 9.42 14.87
N GLY A 63 8.41 10.66 15.17
CA GLY A 63 7.48 11.78 15.32
C GLY A 63 7.10 12.48 14.01
N ASP A 64 7.71 12.10 12.89
CA ASP A 64 7.67 12.86 11.63
C ASP A 64 7.26 12.04 10.40
N PHE A 65 6.77 10.81 10.60
CA PHE A 65 6.16 10.06 9.50
C PHE A 65 4.98 10.85 8.93
N LEU A 66 4.87 10.92 7.61
CA LEU A 66 3.72 11.45 6.90
C LEU A 66 3.31 10.42 5.86
N PHE A 67 2.04 10.05 5.89
CA PHE A 67 1.40 9.19 4.92
C PHE A 67 0.45 10.02 4.07
N THR A 68 0.58 9.93 2.76
CA THR A 68 -0.36 10.50 1.79
C THR A 68 -0.62 9.48 0.71
N MET A 69 -1.88 9.20 0.41
CA MET A 69 -2.25 8.31 -0.68
C MET A 69 -3.54 8.79 -1.33
N THR A 70 -3.59 8.70 -2.65
CA THR A 70 -4.83 8.82 -3.43
C THR A 70 -5.14 7.47 -4.05
N LEU A 71 -6.40 7.06 -4.00
CA LEU A 71 -6.91 5.90 -4.73
C LEU A 71 -8.04 6.35 -5.64
N GLU A 72 -7.94 6.03 -6.92
CA GLU A 72 -9.03 6.20 -7.87
C GLU A 72 -9.89 4.94 -7.92
N LEU A 73 -11.21 5.13 -7.96
CA LEU A 73 -12.20 4.06 -7.87
C LEU A 73 -13.23 4.16 -8.99
N SER A 74 -13.56 3.01 -9.57
CA SER A 74 -14.70 2.83 -10.46
C SER A 74 -15.51 1.62 -10.02
N GLY A 75 -16.71 1.85 -9.49
CA GLY A 75 -17.58 0.78 -8.98
C GLY A 75 -16.91 -0.07 -7.91
N GLY A 76 -16.16 0.56 -7.00
CA GLY A 76 -15.40 -0.09 -5.92
C GLY A 76 -14.10 -0.79 -6.36
N ALA A 77 -13.79 -0.87 -7.65
CA ALA A 77 -12.52 -1.37 -8.16
C ALA A 77 -11.47 -0.25 -8.20
N ILE A 78 -10.22 -0.59 -7.85
CA ILE A 78 -9.08 0.35 -7.91
C ILE A 78 -8.67 0.56 -9.36
N THR A 79 -8.60 1.81 -9.81
CA THR A 79 -8.22 2.18 -11.18
C THR A 79 -6.91 2.94 -11.28
N GLY A 80 -6.32 3.32 -10.15
CA GLY A 80 -5.06 4.05 -10.11
C GLY A 80 -4.90 4.83 -8.81
N GLY A 81 -3.91 5.72 -8.79
CA GLY A 81 -3.59 6.55 -7.64
C GLY A 81 -2.09 6.61 -7.38
N ASP A 82 -1.73 7.22 -6.26
CA ASP A 82 -0.36 7.44 -5.84
C ASP A 82 -0.22 7.26 -4.32
N LEU A 83 0.95 6.82 -3.88
CA LEU A 83 1.33 6.69 -2.47
C LEU A 83 2.64 7.45 -2.24
N THR A 84 2.68 8.26 -1.18
CA THR A 84 3.88 8.87 -0.64
C THR A 84 3.95 8.65 0.87
N ILE A 85 5.08 8.11 1.33
CA ILE A 85 5.44 8.00 2.74
C ILE A 85 6.72 8.79 2.95
N SER A 86 6.77 9.68 3.95
CA SER A 86 7.98 10.44 4.25
C SER A 86 8.29 10.46 5.74
N SER A 87 9.57 10.62 6.09
CA SER A 87 10.05 10.92 7.43
C SER A 87 11.18 11.95 7.28
N GLY A 88 10.95 13.18 7.75
CA GLY A 88 11.86 14.30 7.52
C GLY A 88 12.08 14.57 6.03
N ALA A 89 13.32 14.37 5.56
CA ALA A 89 13.69 14.52 4.15
C ALA A 89 13.66 13.19 3.37
N ASP A 90 13.47 12.05 4.04
CA ASP A 90 13.41 10.73 3.41
C ASP A 90 12.01 10.52 2.84
N THR A 91 11.92 10.01 1.60
CA THR A 91 10.66 9.77 0.90
C THR A 91 10.66 8.40 0.23
N TYR A 92 9.50 7.75 0.29
CA TYR A 92 9.12 6.58 -0.47
C TYR A 92 7.89 6.95 -1.30
N ALA A 93 7.98 6.83 -2.61
CA ALA A 93 6.87 7.11 -3.52
C ALA A 93 6.60 5.90 -4.41
N ALA A 94 5.33 5.60 -4.68
CA ALA A 94 4.92 4.50 -5.54
C ALA A 94 3.61 4.84 -6.28
N ASP A 95 3.41 4.24 -7.45
CA ASP A 95 2.17 4.32 -8.21
C ASP A 95 1.22 3.19 -7.77
N ILE A 96 -0.08 3.44 -7.79
CA ILE A 96 -1.11 2.42 -7.52
C ILE A 96 -1.52 1.76 -8.83
N ASP A 97 -1.45 0.43 -8.87
CA ASP A 97 -1.72 -0.33 -10.08
C ASP A 97 -3.20 -0.33 -10.45
N ASN A 98 -3.50 0.00 -11.71
CA ASN A 98 -4.85 -0.07 -12.26
C ASN A 98 -5.34 -1.53 -12.35
N GLY A 99 -6.57 -1.77 -11.89
CA GLY A 99 -7.29 -3.03 -12.06
C GLY A 99 -6.85 -4.11 -11.07
N VAL A 100 -5.99 -3.78 -10.10
CA VAL A 100 -5.51 -4.72 -9.08
C VAL A 100 -5.79 -4.17 -7.69
N GLY A 101 -6.98 -4.50 -7.20
CA GLY A 101 -7.46 -4.05 -5.90
C GLY A 101 -8.95 -3.75 -5.90
N GLN A 102 -9.55 -3.68 -4.72
CA GLN A 102 -10.97 -3.38 -4.56
C GLN A 102 -11.30 -2.96 -3.14
N VAL A 103 -12.41 -2.24 -3.01
CA VAL A 103 -13.14 -2.04 -1.76
C VAL A 103 -13.93 -3.32 -1.45
N ARG A 104 -13.91 -3.74 -0.19
CA ARG A 104 -14.65 -4.91 0.31
C ARG A 104 -15.35 -4.58 1.61
N ASP A 105 -16.53 -5.13 1.79
CA ASP A 105 -17.23 -5.09 3.07
C ASP A 105 -16.55 -6.07 4.04
N SER A 106 -16.31 -5.64 5.27
CA SER A 106 -15.94 -6.59 6.31
C SER A 106 -17.20 -7.39 6.68
N PHE A 107 -17.15 -8.71 6.46
CA PHE A 107 -18.25 -9.64 6.79
C PHE A 107 -19.55 -9.43 5.99
N GLY A 108 -19.52 -8.75 4.85
CA GLY A 108 -20.65 -8.64 3.92
C GLY A 108 -21.84 -7.81 4.42
N ARG A 109 -21.60 -6.88 5.36
CA ARG A 109 -22.64 -6.05 6.00
C ARG A 109 -22.38 -4.54 5.89
N GLY A 110 -21.61 -4.10 4.89
CA GLY A 110 -21.12 -2.72 4.80
C GLY A 110 -19.96 -2.44 5.75
N ALA A 111 -19.88 -1.22 6.28
CA ALA A 111 -18.78 -0.78 7.13
C ALA A 111 -18.54 -1.70 8.36
N PRO A 112 -17.27 -1.93 8.78
CA PRO A 112 -16.06 -1.32 8.24
C PRO A 112 -15.69 -1.88 6.86
N PHE A 113 -15.18 -1.02 6.00
CA PHE A 113 -14.65 -1.41 4.70
C PHE A 113 -13.16 -1.74 4.81
N MET A 114 -12.72 -2.65 3.97
CA MET A 114 -11.31 -2.90 3.70
C MET A 114 -11.02 -2.48 2.26
N VAL A 115 -9.90 -1.81 2.04
CA VAL A 115 -9.43 -1.43 0.71
C VAL A 115 -8.09 -2.10 0.49
N GLU A 116 -8.00 -2.96 -0.52
CA GLU A 116 -6.76 -3.64 -0.89
C GLU A 116 -6.32 -3.12 -2.26
N ALA A 117 -5.04 -2.77 -2.40
CA ALA A 117 -4.45 -2.30 -3.66
C ALA A 117 -3.03 -2.84 -3.82
N LEU A 118 -2.54 -2.92 -5.06
CA LEU A 118 -1.12 -3.12 -5.33
C LEU A 118 -0.46 -1.81 -5.76
N SER A 119 0.83 -1.71 -5.50
CA SER A 119 1.65 -0.61 -5.98
C SER A 119 2.87 -1.09 -6.74
N SER A 120 3.33 -0.27 -7.68
CA SER A 120 4.53 -0.51 -8.47
C SER A 120 5.36 0.76 -8.59
N GLY A 121 6.54 0.66 -9.20
CA GLY A 121 7.42 1.82 -9.37
C GLY A 121 7.92 2.43 -8.07
N GLY A 122 7.87 1.68 -6.95
CA GLY A 122 8.28 2.17 -5.64
C GLY A 122 9.74 2.62 -5.62
N VAL A 123 9.99 3.86 -5.23
CA VAL A 123 11.33 4.46 -5.20
C VAL A 123 11.55 5.19 -3.89
N PHE A 124 12.74 4.98 -3.33
CA PHE A 124 13.29 5.78 -2.25
C PHE A 124 14.20 6.86 -2.78
N ASN A 125 14.16 8.05 -2.20
CA ASN A 125 15.06 9.13 -2.58
C ASN A 125 16.48 8.98 -2.01
N ASN A 126 16.66 8.14 -0.98
CA ASN A 126 17.91 7.92 -0.28
C ASN A 126 18.15 6.42 -0.02
N ALA A 127 19.40 6.06 0.29
CA ALA A 127 19.78 4.71 0.72
C ALA A 127 19.46 4.43 2.20
N THR A 128 18.98 5.44 2.91
CA THR A 128 18.48 5.35 4.29
C THR A 128 17.06 5.90 4.35
N PHE A 129 16.25 5.39 5.26
CA PHE A 129 14.92 5.90 5.54
C PHE A 129 14.71 5.98 7.05
N SER A 130 14.50 7.18 7.58
CA SER A 130 14.40 7.44 9.02
C SER A 130 15.59 6.87 9.81
N GLY A 131 16.78 6.89 9.20
CA GLY A 131 18.01 6.36 9.79
C GLY A 131 18.23 4.85 9.65
N ILE A 132 17.28 4.10 9.09
CA ILE A 132 17.48 2.67 8.76
C ILE A 132 18.10 2.54 7.36
N ASP A 133 19.10 1.67 7.20
CA ASP A 133 19.65 1.31 5.89
C ASP A 133 18.65 0.48 5.06
N ILE A 134 18.24 1.08 3.94
CA ILE A 134 17.32 0.52 2.94
C ILE A 134 17.99 0.42 1.56
N SER A 135 19.32 0.50 1.47
CA SER A 135 20.07 0.45 0.20
C SER A 135 19.76 -0.77 -0.67
N ARG A 136 19.36 -1.88 -0.02
CA ARG A 136 18.92 -3.12 -0.66
C ARG A 136 17.53 -3.04 -1.31
N PHE A 137 16.71 -2.08 -0.92
CA PHE A 137 15.38 -1.84 -1.50
C PHE A 137 15.53 -1.02 -2.78
N THR A 138 16.29 -1.57 -3.73
CA THR A 138 16.52 -0.97 -5.04
C THR A 138 16.35 -2.06 -6.10
N ALA A 139 15.52 -1.79 -7.10
CA ALA A 139 15.22 -2.75 -8.16
C ALA A 139 15.10 -2.03 -9.51
N PRO A 140 15.65 -2.60 -10.61
CA PRO A 140 15.37 -2.10 -11.95
C PRO A 140 13.86 -2.15 -12.22
N GLY A 141 13.23 -0.99 -12.45
CA GLY A 141 11.78 -0.87 -12.62
C GLY A 141 11.00 -0.55 -11.33
N GLY A 142 11.68 -0.33 -10.22
CA GLY A 142 11.07 0.04 -8.93
C GLY A 142 10.65 -1.15 -8.07
N ILE A 143 10.29 -0.85 -6.84
CA ILE A 143 9.83 -1.81 -5.84
C ILE A 143 8.33 -2.04 -6.05
N VAL A 144 7.89 -3.29 -5.91
CA VAL A 144 6.46 -3.63 -5.92
C VAL A 144 5.98 -3.70 -4.48
N GLY A 145 4.73 -3.30 -4.27
CA GLY A 145 4.12 -3.32 -2.96
C GLY A 145 2.66 -3.76 -2.96
N SER A 146 2.15 -3.96 -1.75
CA SER A 146 0.72 -4.17 -1.49
C SER A 146 0.29 -3.27 -0.34
N ILE A 147 -0.89 -2.71 -0.46
CA ILE A 147 -1.47 -1.78 0.48
C ILE A 147 -2.78 -2.34 0.97
N ARG A 148 -3.01 -2.24 2.28
CA ARG A 148 -4.29 -2.56 2.90
C ARG A 148 -4.71 -1.41 3.80
N LEU A 149 -5.84 -0.79 3.51
CA LEU A 149 -6.58 0.03 4.45
C LEU A 149 -7.63 -0.83 5.13
N PHE A 150 -7.77 -0.73 6.44
CA PHE A 150 -8.72 -1.51 7.21
C PHE A 150 -9.34 -0.66 8.33
N GLU A 151 -10.45 -1.17 8.85
CA GLU A 151 -11.30 -0.44 9.79
C GLU A 151 -11.93 0.87 9.25
N PHE A 152 -11.98 1.06 7.93
CA PHE A 152 -12.56 2.26 7.33
C PHE A 152 -14.07 2.34 7.60
N ARG A 153 -14.49 3.30 8.43
CA ARG A 153 -15.87 3.54 8.89
C ARG A 153 -16.32 4.94 8.49
N PRO A 154 -16.58 5.19 7.20
CA PRO A 154 -16.97 6.52 6.74
C PRO A 154 -18.30 6.94 7.34
N ASN A 155 -18.37 8.21 7.75
CA ASN A 155 -19.61 8.87 8.12
C ASN A 155 -20.45 9.25 6.88
N GLY A 156 -21.55 9.97 7.09
CA GLY A 156 -22.44 10.41 6.00
C GLY A 156 -21.81 11.33 4.95
N SER A 157 -20.64 11.93 5.23
CA SER A 157 -19.86 12.72 4.26
C SER A 157 -18.68 11.96 3.67
N GLY A 158 -18.60 10.64 3.88
CA GLY A 158 -17.50 9.80 3.40
C GLY A 158 -16.18 9.99 4.13
N PHE A 159 -16.19 10.68 5.27
CA PHE A 159 -15.00 10.93 6.09
C PHE A 159 -14.87 9.86 7.18
N ASP A 160 -13.65 9.40 7.40
CA ASP A 160 -13.23 8.66 8.59
C ASP A 160 -11.91 9.24 9.11
N GLY A 161 -11.76 9.31 10.43
CA GLY A 161 -10.55 9.80 11.10
C GLY A 161 -9.80 8.75 11.89
N GLY A 162 -10.13 7.46 11.72
CA GLY A 162 -9.59 6.35 12.48
C GLY A 162 -9.28 5.10 11.66
N THR A 163 -8.95 5.26 10.37
CA THR A 163 -8.62 4.12 9.50
C THR A 163 -7.16 3.71 9.69
N ASP A 164 -6.89 2.42 9.68
CA ASP A 164 -5.52 1.91 9.78
C ASP A 164 -5.01 1.46 8.41
N ALA A 165 -3.69 1.47 8.21
CA ALA A 165 -3.05 1.04 6.98
C ALA A 165 -1.79 0.20 7.21
N GLU A 166 -1.63 -0.80 6.37
CA GLU A 166 -0.39 -1.58 6.20
C GLU A 166 0.10 -1.39 4.76
N VAL A 167 1.40 -1.08 4.62
CA VAL A 167 2.07 -1.03 3.31
C VAL A 167 3.24 -1.98 3.33
N PHE A 168 3.19 -2.99 2.47
CA PHE A 168 4.30 -3.89 2.22
C PHE A 168 5.03 -3.47 0.97
N ALA A 169 6.35 -3.38 1.03
CA ALA A 169 7.22 -3.16 -0.12
C ALA A 169 8.28 -4.27 -0.18
N PHE A 170 8.44 -4.87 -1.36
CA PHE A 170 9.30 -6.03 -1.56
C PHE A 170 10.13 -5.91 -2.84
N VAL A 171 11.42 -6.23 -2.73
CA VAL A 171 12.29 -6.40 -3.89
C VAL A 171 12.19 -7.86 -4.35
N PRO A 172 11.79 -8.13 -5.60
CA PRO A 172 11.79 -9.49 -6.13
C PRO A 172 13.22 -10.05 -6.09
N THR A 173 13.40 -11.22 -5.50
CA THR A 173 14.71 -11.89 -5.55
C THR A 173 15.06 -12.25 -6.99
N PRO A 174 16.29 -11.96 -7.45
CA PRO A 174 16.78 -12.41 -8.76
C PRO A 174 16.75 -13.95 -8.82
N GLY A 175 15.67 -14.52 -9.37
CA GLY A 175 15.47 -15.97 -9.42
C GLY A 175 14.01 -16.42 -9.47
N ALA A 176 13.07 -15.62 -8.94
CA ALA A 176 11.64 -15.95 -8.99
C ALA A 176 11.09 -15.96 -10.43
N MET A 177 11.60 -15.05 -11.29
CA MET A 177 11.21 -14.96 -12.70
C MET A 177 11.79 -16.09 -13.56
N THR A 178 12.94 -16.66 -13.19
CA THR A 178 13.63 -17.69 -13.97
C THR A 178 12.92 -19.04 -13.90
N ILE A 179 12.26 -19.34 -12.78
CA ILE A 179 11.53 -20.60 -12.59
C ILE A 179 10.25 -20.63 -13.43
N MET A 180 9.56 -19.49 -13.60
CA MET A 180 8.39 -19.38 -14.48
C MET A 180 8.73 -19.64 -15.95
N ALA A 181 9.89 -19.14 -16.42
CA ALA A 181 10.36 -19.37 -17.78
C ALA A 181 10.74 -20.83 -18.04
N VAL A 182 11.45 -21.48 -17.11
CA VAL A 182 11.82 -22.90 -17.23
C VAL A 182 10.60 -23.82 -17.12
N GLY A 183 9.63 -23.49 -16.26
CA GLY A 183 8.37 -24.24 -16.12
C GLY A 183 7.53 -24.24 -17.41
N ALA A 184 7.43 -23.11 -18.09
CA ALA A 184 6.73 -22.99 -19.37
C ALA A 184 7.41 -23.77 -20.51
N LEU A 185 8.74 -23.80 -20.54
CA LEU A 185 9.52 -24.58 -21.51
C LEU A 185 9.47 -26.10 -21.26
N ALA A 186 9.42 -26.53 -19.99
CA ALA A 186 9.27 -27.95 -19.66
C ALA A 186 7.84 -28.48 -19.94
N ALA A 187 6.81 -27.66 -19.69
CA ALA A 187 5.42 -28.02 -19.96
C ALA A 187 5.09 -28.08 -21.48
N THR A 188 5.72 -27.23 -22.29
CA THR A 188 5.55 -27.27 -23.76
C THR A 188 6.27 -28.46 -24.40
N ARG A 189 7.41 -28.91 -23.85
CA ARG A 189 8.09 -30.14 -24.31
C ARG A 189 7.31 -31.42 -24.00
N ARG A 190 6.59 -31.49 -22.88
CA ARG A 190 5.76 -32.68 -22.54
C ARG A 190 4.47 -32.83 -23.35
N ARG A 191 4.03 -31.78 -24.06
CA ARG A 191 2.86 -31.85 -24.96
C ARG A 191 3.18 -32.31 -26.39
N ARG A 192 4.45 -32.63 -26.68
CA ARG A 192 4.90 -33.09 -28.01
C ARG A 192 5.73 -34.39 -27.95
N ALA A 193 5.41 -35.28 -27.02
CA ALA A 193 5.92 -36.66 -27.00
C ALA A 193 4.74 -37.62 -27.14
#